data_AF-A0A350CUX0-F1
#
_entry.id   AF-A0A350CUX0-F1
#
_cell.length_a   1.000
_cell.length_b   1.000
_cell.length_c   1.000
_cell.angle_alpha   90.00
_cell.angle_beta   90.00
_cell.angle_gamma   90.00
#
_symmetry.space_group_name_H-M   'P 1'
#
loop_
_entity.id
_entity.type
_entity.pdbx_description
1 polymer ?
#
loop_
_entity_poly.entity_id
_entity_poly.type
_entity_poly.pdbx_seq_one_letter_code
_entity_poly.pdbx_strand_id
1 'polypeptide(L)'
;NGTFDIAAANNGAEVQSLSGSGAVLLGGQTLTLTNAGGDFAGVIQGNGGLNIAGGNEVLSGANTYSGATNVAQWSTLELSGSGSIAASSGLVNNGTFDIAAANNGAEVQSLSGSGAVLLGGQTLTLTNAGGDFAGVIQGNGGLNIAGGNEVLSGANTYTGATSVAEWSTLQLSGSGAIAASSGLVNNGTFDIAATNNGAEVQSLSGSGAVLLGGQTLTLTNAHDTFAGV
;
A
#
# COMPACT_ATOMS: atom_id res chain seq x y z
N ASN A 1 5.68 -28.20 -7.72
CA ASN A 1 4.61 -27.85 -8.67
C ASN A 1 3.41 -28.75 -8.40
N GLY A 2 2.47 -28.27 -7.59
CA GLY A 2 1.25 -28.98 -7.21
C GLY A 2 0.19 -27.98 -6.76
N THR A 3 -1.01 -28.46 -6.47
CA THR A 3 -2.12 -27.62 -5.98
C THR A 3 -2.29 -27.83 -4.49
N PHE A 4 -2.24 -26.75 -3.71
CA PHE A 4 -2.66 -26.72 -2.32
C PHE A 4 -4.07 -26.13 -2.25
N ASP A 5 -5.08 -26.98 -2.06
CA ASP A 5 -6.49 -26.59 -2.06
C ASP A 5 -7.05 -26.60 -0.65
N ILE A 6 -7.53 -25.44 -0.19
CA ILE A 6 -8.18 -25.24 1.11
C ILE A 6 -9.64 -24.81 0.97
N ALA A 7 -10.21 -24.84 -0.25
CA ALA A 7 -11.54 -24.32 -0.54
C ALA A 7 -12.66 -25.01 0.23
N ALA A 8 -12.45 -26.27 0.64
CA ALA A 8 -13.40 -27.05 1.43
C ALA A 8 -13.07 -27.06 2.96
N ALA A 9 -12.04 -26.33 3.39
CA ALA A 9 -11.71 -26.25 4.82
C ALA A 9 -12.78 -25.44 5.57
N ASN A 10 -13.07 -25.79 6.83
CA ASN A 10 -14.09 -25.07 7.62
C ASN A 10 -13.59 -23.74 8.21
N ASN A 11 -12.29 -23.64 8.54
CA ASN A 11 -11.68 -22.49 9.22
C ASN A 11 -10.39 -22.01 8.53
N GLY A 12 -10.32 -22.13 7.20
CA GLY A 12 -9.08 -21.93 6.46
C GLY A 12 -7.97 -22.92 6.82
N ALA A 13 -6.74 -22.50 6.59
CA ALA A 13 -5.55 -23.31 6.84
C ALA A 13 -4.43 -22.48 7.46
N GLU A 14 -3.62 -23.14 8.27
CA GLU A 14 -2.41 -22.59 8.86
C GLU A 14 -1.22 -23.45 8.44
N VAL A 15 -0.19 -22.82 7.91
CA VAL A 15 1.09 -23.46 7.58
C VAL A 15 2.22 -22.55 8.07
N GLN A 16 3.43 -23.09 8.22
CA GLN A 16 4.56 -22.25 8.62
C GLN A 16 4.99 -21.32 7.48
N SER A 17 5.23 -21.87 6.29
CA SER A 17 5.80 -21.16 5.14
C SER A 17 5.20 -21.70 3.84
N LEU A 18 5.24 -20.88 2.78
CA LEU A 18 4.79 -21.23 1.43
C LEU A 18 5.95 -21.01 0.46
N SER A 19 6.16 -21.93 -0.48
CA SER A 19 7.24 -21.79 -1.47
C SER A 19 6.98 -22.62 -2.73
N GLY A 20 7.70 -22.29 -3.81
CA GLY A 20 7.63 -22.96 -5.10
C GLY A 20 6.66 -22.28 -6.07
N SER A 21 6.35 -22.96 -7.19
CA SER A 21 5.59 -22.38 -8.31
C SER A 21 4.26 -23.10 -8.58
N GLY A 22 3.62 -23.60 -7.52
CA GLY A 22 2.33 -24.29 -7.59
C GLY A 22 1.12 -23.35 -7.65
N ALA A 23 -0.06 -23.88 -7.34
CA ALA A 23 -1.27 -23.08 -7.15
C ALA A 23 -1.80 -23.26 -5.72
N VAL A 24 -2.34 -22.19 -5.14
CA VAL A 24 -3.10 -22.23 -3.90
C VAL A 24 -4.55 -21.86 -4.20
N LEU A 25 -5.49 -22.77 -3.94
CA LEU A 25 -6.92 -22.53 -4.11
C LEU A 25 -7.54 -22.23 -2.74
N LEU A 26 -7.85 -20.96 -2.50
CA LEU A 26 -8.41 -20.50 -1.22
C LEU A 26 -9.91 -20.83 -1.08
N GLY A 27 -10.65 -20.91 -2.18
CA GLY A 27 -12.11 -20.85 -2.12
C GLY A 27 -12.55 -19.56 -1.43
N GLY A 28 -13.36 -19.65 -0.36
CA GLY A 28 -13.71 -18.51 0.49
C GLY A 28 -12.82 -18.35 1.73
N GLN A 29 -11.75 -19.13 1.87
CA GLN A 29 -11.05 -19.32 3.14
C GLN A 29 -9.74 -18.56 3.23
N THR A 30 -9.31 -18.22 4.45
CA THR A 30 -8.03 -17.54 4.67
C THR A 30 -6.89 -18.55 4.86
N LEU A 31 -5.77 -18.32 4.17
CA LEU A 31 -4.50 -18.99 4.45
C LEU A 31 -3.66 -18.16 5.41
N THR A 32 -3.17 -18.76 6.49
CA THR A 32 -2.26 -18.12 7.45
C THR A 32 -0.87 -18.74 7.38
N LEU A 33 0.15 -17.90 7.20
CA LEU A 33 1.58 -18.27 7.28
C LEU A 33 2.13 -17.81 8.63
N THR A 34 2.53 -18.73 9.51
CA THR A 34 2.92 -18.39 10.90
C THR A 34 4.42 -18.24 11.13
N ASN A 35 5.24 -18.68 10.19
CA ASN A 35 6.69 -18.54 10.24
C ASN A 35 7.24 -18.55 8.80
N ALA A 36 6.78 -17.59 8.00
CA ALA A 36 7.10 -17.48 6.60
C ALA A 36 8.62 -17.31 6.39
N GLY A 37 9.10 -17.89 5.31
CA GLY A 37 10.51 -17.81 4.93
C GLY A 37 10.74 -18.29 3.51
N GLY A 38 9.70 -18.29 2.69
CA GLY A 38 9.70 -18.87 1.37
C GLY A 38 9.53 -17.83 0.27
N ASP A 39 9.79 -18.28 -0.95
CA ASP A 39 9.49 -17.58 -2.20
C ASP A 39 8.47 -18.40 -2.98
N PHE A 40 7.27 -17.84 -3.11
CA PHE A 40 6.18 -18.40 -3.87
C PHE A 40 6.02 -17.69 -5.21
N ALA A 41 6.52 -18.36 -6.25
CA ALA A 41 6.39 -17.98 -7.66
C ALA A 41 5.07 -18.44 -8.28
N GLY A 42 4.23 -19.11 -7.50
CA GLY A 42 2.95 -19.64 -7.93
C GLY A 42 1.82 -18.61 -7.92
N VAL A 43 0.59 -19.08 -8.04
CA VAL A 43 -0.62 -18.24 -7.96
C VAL A 43 -1.47 -18.64 -6.77
N ILE A 44 -1.77 -17.69 -5.90
CA ILE A 44 -2.82 -17.79 -4.89
C ILE A 44 -4.11 -17.20 -5.47
N GLN A 45 -5.21 -17.95 -5.44
CA GLN A 45 -6.47 -17.57 -6.07
C GLN A 45 -7.70 -17.98 -5.23
N GLY A 46 -8.82 -17.30 -5.46
CA GLY A 46 -10.09 -17.51 -4.76
C GLY A 46 -10.62 -16.23 -4.11
N ASN A 47 -11.76 -16.31 -3.45
CA ASN A 47 -12.37 -15.18 -2.74
C ASN A 47 -11.84 -15.00 -1.31
N GLY A 48 -11.06 -15.96 -0.82
CA GLY A 48 -10.42 -15.91 0.50
C GLY A 48 -9.24 -14.94 0.57
N GLY A 49 -8.66 -14.82 1.77
CA GLY A 49 -7.55 -13.90 2.06
C GLY A 49 -6.23 -14.59 2.42
N LEU A 50 -5.22 -13.76 2.67
CA LEU A 50 -3.87 -14.18 3.06
C LEU A 50 -3.42 -13.44 4.32
N ASN A 51 -2.97 -14.18 5.32
CA ASN A 51 -2.39 -13.64 6.54
C ASN A 51 -0.92 -14.05 6.64
N ILE A 52 -0.02 -13.06 6.67
CA ILE A 52 1.38 -13.25 7.06
C ILE A 52 1.45 -12.93 8.56
N ALA A 53 1.41 -13.96 9.39
CA ALA A 53 1.36 -13.85 10.85
C ALA A 53 2.74 -13.91 11.52
N GLY A 54 3.75 -14.37 10.80
CA GLY A 54 5.15 -14.36 11.24
C GLY A 54 6.11 -14.59 10.08
N GLY A 55 7.34 -14.13 10.19
CA GLY A 55 8.40 -14.37 9.22
C GLY A 55 8.37 -13.45 7.99
N ASN A 56 9.08 -13.85 6.92
CA ASN A 56 9.17 -13.13 5.65
C ASN A 56 8.66 -14.01 4.50
N GLU A 57 7.58 -13.59 3.84
CA GLU A 57 7.07 -14.26 2.64
C GLU A 57 7.38 -13.42 1.41
N VAL A 58 8.01 -14.03 0.40
CA VAL A 58 8.19 -13.42 -0.92
C VAL A 58 7.14 -13.97 -1.88
N LEU A 59 6.34 -13.09 -2.48
CA LEU A 59 5.46 -13.45 -3.59
C LEU A 59 6.10 -12.94 -4.89
N SER A 60 6.58 -13.87 -5.71
CA SER A 60 7.15 -13.55 -7.04
C SER A 60 6.16 -13.81 -8.19
N GLY A 61 5.08 -14.54 -7.92
CA GLY A 61 3.97 -14.75 -8.85
C GLY A 61 2.84 -13.74 -8.70
N ALA A 62 2.05 -13.57 -9.77
CA ALA A 62 0.89 -12.68 -9.77
C ALA A 62 -0.31 -13.38 -9.12
N ASN A 63 -0.74 -12.91 -7.94
CA ASN A 63 -1.84 -13.51 -7.20
C ASN A 63 -3.18 -12.85 -7.54
N THR A 64 -4.24 -13.65 -7.56
CA THR A 64 -5.57 -13.23 -8.01
C THR A 64 -6.65 -13.50 -6.96
N TYR A 65 -6.28 -13.70 -5.71
CA TYR A 65 -7.25 -13.79 -4.63
C TYR A 65 -7.87 -12.42 -4.34
N SER A 66 -9.14 -12.39 -3.94
CA SER A 66 -9.88 -11.16 -3.73
C SER A 66 -10.18 -10.83 -2.27
N GLY A 67 -9.94 -11.74 -1.33
CA GLY A 67 -10.00 -11.43 0.09
C GLY A 67 -8.83 -10.56 0.56
N ALA A 68 -8.91 -10.07 1.78
CA ALA A 68 -7.91 -9.16 2.34
C ALA A 68 -6.54 -9.81 2.52
N THR A 69 -5.50 -8.98 2.43
CA THR A 69 -4.13 -9.33 2.83
C THR A 69 -3.83 -8.69 4.18
N ASN A 70 -3.36 -9.46 5.15
CA ASN A 70 -2.95 -8.96 6.46
C ASN A 70 -1.47 -9.28 6.71
N VAL A 71 -0.69 -8.28 7.08
CA VAL A 71 0.71 -8.44 7.50
C VAL A 71 0.79 -8.06 8.98
N ALA A 72 1.05 -9.06 9.83
CA ALA A 72 1.12 -8.87 11.27
C ALA A 72 2.41 -8.15 11.67
N GLN A 73 2.43 -7.66 12.91
CA GLN A 73 3.64 -7.09 13.49
C GLN A 73 4.79 -8.09 13.41
N TRP A 74 6.01 -7.58 13.15
CA TRP A 74 7.23 -8.40 13.00
C TRP A 74 7.21 -9.37 11.82
N SER A 75 6.24 -9.24 10.92
CA SER A 75 6.14 -10.02 9.68
C SER A 75 6.46 -9.15 8.47
N THR A 76 6.91 -9.77 7.39
CA THR A 76 7.19 -9.10 6.11
C THR A 76 6.48 -9.82 4.97
N LEU A 77 5.83 -9.05 4.12
CA LEU A 77 5.36 -9.47 2.80
C LEU A 77 6.17 -8.70 1.75
N GLU A 78 6.96 -9.41 0.96
CA GLU A 78 7.73 -8.86 -0.15
C GLU A 78 7.05 -9.23 -1.48
N LEU A 79 6.90 -8.24 -2.37
CA LEU A 79 6.60 -8.48 -3.78
C LEU A 79 7.88 -8.33 -4.60
N SER A 80 8.22 -9.38 -5.34
CA SER A 80 9.41 -9.38 -6.20
C SER A 80 9.06 -9.76 -7.64
N GLY A 81 9.82 -9.26 -8.62
CA GLY A 81 9.57 -9.57 -10.03
C GLY A 81 8.13 -9.24 -10.48
N SER A 82 7.35 -10.27 -10.79
CA SER A 82 5.92 -10.16 -11.18
C SER A 82 4.93 -10.29 -10.01
N GLY A 83 5.44 -10.33 -8.78
CA GLY A 83 4.68 -10.38 -7.54
C GLY A 83 3.56 -9.34 -7.51
N SER A 84 2.34 -9.78 -7.23
CA SER A 84 1.19 -8.88 -7.13
C SER A 84 0.14 -9.40 -6.17
N ILE A 85 -0.54 -8.47 -5.50
CA ILE A 85 -1.74 -8.66 -4.68
C ILE A 85 -2.87 -7.70 -5.09
N ALA A 86 -2.81 -7.15 -6.30
CA ALA A 86 -3.70 -6.08 -6.77
C ALA A 86 -5.20 -6.42 -6.69
N ALA A 87 -5.54 -7.70 -6.85
CA ALA A 87 -6.91 -8.19 -6.77
C ALA A 87 -7.47 -8.24 -5.33
N SER A 88 -6.61 -8.22 -4.31
CA SER A 88 -7.04 -8.27 -2.91
C SER A 88 -7.88 -7.05 -2.55
N SER A 89 -8.89 -7.25 -1.69
CA SER A 89 -9.80 -6.19 -1.26
C SER A 89 -9.13 -5.07 -0.45
N GLY A 90 -7.87 -5.26 -0.06
CA GLY A 90 -7.09 -4.29 0.72
C GLY A 90 -5.95 -4.96 1.48
N LEU A 91 -5.02 -4.13 1.94
CA LEU A 91 -3.87 -4.49 2.74
C LEU A 91 -3.97 -3.85 4.13
N VAL A 92 -4.03 -4.68 5.17
CA VAL A 92 -3.83 -4.26 6.55
C VAL A 92 -2.39 -4.57 6.93
N ASN A 93 -1.55 -3.54 6.98
CA ASN A 93 -0.12 -3.67 7.22
C ASN A 93 0.26 -3.15 8.61
N ASN A 94 0.53 -4.08 9.53
CA ASN A 94 1.11 -3.81 10.85
C ASN A 94 2.57 -4.29 10.95
N GLY A 95 3.11 -4.88 9.88
CA GLY A 95 4.49 -5.35 9.76
C GLY A 95 5.23 -4.55 8.69
N THR A 96 5.84 -5.25 7.72
CA THR A 96 6.51 -4.64 6.58
C THR A 96 5.88 -5.12 5.28
N PHE A 97 5.53 -4.18 4.40
CA PHE A 97 5.19 -4.47 3.01
C PHE A 97 6.30 -3.92 2.12
N ASP A 98 7.05 -4.79 1.45
CA ASP A 98 8.20 -4.42 0.63
C ASP A 98 7.89 -4.65 -0.86
N ILE A 99 8.08 -3.62 -1.67
CA ILE A 99 7.89 -3.67 -3.13
C ILE A 99 9.16 -3.29 -3.89
N ALA A 100 10.30 -3.14 -3.20
CA ALA A 100 11.55 -2.67 -3.76
C ALA A 100 12.08 -3.58 -4.88
N ALA A 101 11.76 -4.88 -4.81
CA ALA A 101 12.15 -5.88 -5.79
C ALA A 101 11.11 -6.15 -6.88
N ALA A 102 9.94 -5.49 -6.86
CA ALA A 102 8.93 -5.63 -7.91
C ALA A 102 9.41 -4.99 -9.21
N ASN A 103 8.98 -5.47 -10.38
CA ASN A 103 9.40 -4.91 -11.67
C ASN A 103 8.69 -3.59 -12.00
N ASN A 104 7.41 -3.46 -11.66
CA ASN A 104 6.55 -2.34 -12.07
C ASN A 104 5.83 -1.68 -10.88
N GLY A 105 6.46 -1.70 -9.70
CA GLY A 105 5.80 -1.34 -8.44
C GLY A 105 4.65 -2.26 -8.09
N ALA A 106 3.70 -1.73 -7.32
CA ALA A 106 2.58 -2.51 -6.79
C ALA A 106 1.28 -1.73 -6.81
N GLU A 107 0.18 -2.47 -6.97
CA GLU A 107 -1.17 -1.98 -6.77
C GLU A 107 -1.79 -2.69 -5.57
N VAL A 108 -2.52 -1.93 -4.76
CA VAL A 108 -3.43 -2.45 -3.73
C VAL A 108 -4.72 -1.63 -3.78
N GLN A 109 -5.85 -2.20 -3.39
CA GLN A 109 -7.10 -1.44 -3.37
C GLN A 109 -7.07 -0.36 -2.28
N SER A 110 -6.85 -0.77 -1.03
CA SER A 110 -6.83 0.10 0.14
C SER A 110 -5.66 -0.29 1.06
N LEU A 111 -5.12 0.67 1.80
CA LEU A 111 -4.02 0.49 2.75
C LEU A 111 -4.46 0.96 4.13
N SER A 112 -4.16 0.19 5.17
CA SER A 112 -4.35 0.62 6.56
C SER A 112 -3.34 -0.06 7.49
N GLY A 113 -3.29 0.39 8.74
CA GLY A 113 -2.40 -0.18 9.77
C GLY A 113 -1.25 0.75 10.15
N SER A 114 -0.29 0.23 10.91
CA SER A 114 0.79 1.03 11.52
C SER A 114 2.21 0.56 11.19
N GLY A 115 2.34 -0.32 10.19
CA GLY A 115 3.60 -0.90 9.75
C GLY A 115 4.49 0.02 8.90
N ALA A 116 5.43 -0.58 8.18
CA ALA A 116 6.27 0.10 7.21
C ALA A 116 5.92 -0.35 5.78
N VAL A 117 5.99 0.58 4.83
CA VAL A 117 6.01 0.28 3.39
C VAL A 117 7.36 0.66 2.83
N LEU A 118 8.07 -0.32 2.25
CA LEU A 118 9.37 -0.12 1.62
C LEU A 118 9.19 -0.05 0.10
N LEU A 119 9.29 1.15 -0.45
CA LEU A 119 9.07 1.38 -1.88
C LEU A 119 10.29 0.99 -2.73
N GLY A 120 11.50 1.04 -2.18
CA GLY A 120 12.71 1.02 -2.99
C GLY A 120 12.68 2.18 -3.99
N GLY A 121 12.77 1.89 -5.30
CA GLY A 121 12.58 2.87 -6.37
C GLY A 121 11.17 2.88 -6.99
N GLN A 122 10.23 2.12 -6.42
CA GLN A 122 8.97 1.78 -7.07
C GLN A 122 7.77 2.57 -6.57
N THR A 123 6.74 2.69 -7.40
CA THR A 123 5.49 3.36 -7.02
C THR A 123 4.50 2.38 -6.41
N LEU A 124 3.92 2.73 -5.27
CA LEU A 124 2.71 2.10 -4.74
C LEU A 124 1.48 2.85 -5.25
N THR A 125 0.53 2.13 -5.85
CA THR A 125 -0.75 2.69 -6.30
C THR A 125 -1.91 2.15 -5.47
N LEU A 126 -2.71 3.05 -4.91
CA LEU A 126 -3.97 2.73 -4.21
C LEU A 126 -5.15 2.95 -5.17
N THR A 127 -5.85 1.89 -5.55
CA THR A 127 -6.87 1.95 -6.62
C THR A 127 -8.29 2.18 -6.13
N ASN A 128 -8.56 1.90 -4.85
CA ASN A 128 -9.85 2.10 -4.20
C ASN A 128 -9.62 2.36 -2.70
N ALA A 129 -8.87 3.42 -2.42
CA ALA A 129 -8.44 3.77 -1.08
C ALA A 129 -9.63 4.04 -0.16
N GLY A 130 -9.49 3.66 1.09
CA GLY A 130 -10.51 3.88 2.11
C GLY A 130 -9.98 3.66 3.53
N GLY A 131 -8.66 3.63 3.70
CA GLY A 131 -8.02 3.27 4.94
C GLY A 131 -7.32 4.45 5.62
N ASP A 132 -6.85 4.17 6.83
CA ASP A 132 -5.98 5.04 7.62
C ASP A 132 -4.67 4.30 7.87
N PHE A 133 -3.60 4.82 7.28
CA PHE A 133 -2.25 4.32 7.48
C PHE A 133 -1.49 5.24 8.43
N ALA A 134 -1.32 4.75 9.66
CA ALA A 134 -0.54 5.38 10.72
C ALA A 134 0.96 5.04 10.66
N GLY A 135 1.33 4.17 9.73
CA GLY A 135 2.68 3.71 9.51
C GLY A 135 3.55 4.70 8.72
N VAL A 136 4.70 4.21 8.26
CA VAL A 136 5.66 5.00 7.46
C VAL A 136 5.84 4.38 6.09
N ILE A 137 5.56 5.16 5.04
CA ILE A 137 5.96 4.85 3.68
C ILE A 137 7.35 5.48 3.43
N GLN A 138 8.31 4.70 2.95
CA GLN A 138 9.70 5.12 2.80
C GLN A 138 10.36 4.56 1.54
N GLY A 139 11.44 5.22 1.09
CA GLY A 139 12.22 4.86 -0.10
C GLY A 139 12.32 5.99 -1.13
N ASN A 140 12.90 5.70 -2.28
CA ASN A 140 13.04 6.65 -3.38
C ASN A 140 11.85 6.64 -4.35
N GLY A 141 10.98 5.64 -4.21
CA GLY A 141 9.74 5.50 -4.98
C GLY A 141 8.65 6.48 -4.55
N GLY A 142 7.52 6.41 -5.26
CA GLY A 142 6.39 7.33 -5.10
C GLY A 142 5.10 6.68 -4.60
N LEU A 143 4.08 7.50 -4.40
CA LEU A 143 2.74 7.10 -4.00
C LEU A 143 1.70 7.69 -4.96
N ASN A 144 0.79 6.85 -5.45
CA ASN A 144 -0.31 7.28 -6.30
C ASN A 144 -1.66 6.89 -5.69
N ILE A 145 -2.49 7.87 -5.38
CA ILE A 145 -3.89 7.67 -5.00
C ILE A 145 -4.73 7.74 -6.28
N ALA A 146 -4.95 6.58 -6.89
CA ALA A 146 -5.66 6.46 -8.16
C ALA A 146 -7.19 6.44 -7.99
N GLY A 147 -7.68 6.04 -6.83
CA GLY A 147 -9.11 6.05 -6.50
C GLY A 147 -9.35 6.05 -4.99
N GLY A 148 -10.49 6.58 -4.57
CA GLY A 148 -10.94 6.54 -3.17
C GLY A 148 -10.32 7.62 -2.27
N ASN A 149 -10.42 7.42 -0.95
CA ASN A 149 -9.94 8.35 0.08
C ASN A 149 -8.92 7.66 0.99
N GLU A 150 -7.66 8.06 0.90
CA GLU A 150 -6.61 7.57 1.79
C GLU A 150 -6.30 8.59 2.89
N VAL A 151 -6.23 8.14 4.13
CA VAL A 151 -5.73 8.92 5.25
C VAL A 151 -4.31 8.46 5.60
N LEU A 152 -3.35 9.40 5.59
CA LEU A 152 -2.02 9.17 6.14
C LEU A 152 -1.93 9.92 7.47
N SER A 153 -1.91 9.18 8.57
CA SER A 153 -1.72 9.72 9.93
C SER A 153 -0.26 9.64 10.42
N GLY A 154 0.55 8.80 9.76
CA GLY A 154 1.99 8.68 10.00
C GLY A 154 2.85 9.63 9.14
N ALA A 155 4.04 9.95 9.63
CA ALA A 155 4.99 10.80 8.91
C ALA A 155 5.76 10.00 7.87
N ASN A 156 5.51 10.24 6.58
CA ASN A 156 6.13 9.50 5.48
C ASN A 156 7.43 10.15 5.04
N THR A 157 8.39 9.32 4.62
CA THR A 157 9.76 9.74 4.30
C THR A 157 10.20 9.38 2.88
N TYR A 158 9.29 8.86 2.06
CA TYR A 158 9.58 8.58 0.66
C TYR A 158 9.89 9.87 -0.11
N THR A 159 10.73 9.76 -1.14
CA THR A 159 11.22 10.92 -1.90
C THR A 159 10.72 10.98 -3.34
N GLY A 160 10.13 9.90 -3.87
CA GLY A 160 9.43 9.95 -5.14
C GLY A 160 8.14 10.77 -5.05
N ALA A 161 7.57 11.10 -6.21
CA ALA A 161 6.43 11.99 -6.30
C ALA A 161 5.17 11.38 -5.65
N THR A 162 4.29 12.26 -5.18
CA THR A 162 2.95 11.93 -4.74
C THR A 162 1.96 12.38 -5.80
N SER A 163 1.03 11.53 -6.22
CA SER A 163 -0.05 11.90 -7.14
C SER A 163 -1.43 11.57 -6.55
N VAL A 164 -2.39 12.46 -6.77
CA VAL A 164 -3.80 12.29 -6.40
C VAL A 164 -4.62 12.45 -7.67
N ALA A 165 -5.26 11.37 -8.11
CA ALA A 165 -6.08 11.39 -9.31
C ALA A 165 -7.40 12.14 -9.12
N GLU A 166 -8.07 12.46 -10.22
CA GLU A 166 -9.43 13.03 -10.19
C GLU A 166 -10.36 12.09 -9.41
N TRP A 167 -11.28 12.67 -8.62
CA TRP A 167 -12.22 11.95 -7.75
C TRP A 167 -11.58 11.15 -6.60
N SER A 168 -10.27 11.30 -6.38
CA SER A 168 -9.55 10.74 -5.25
C SER A 168 -9.24 11.79 -4.19
N THR A 169 -9.02 11.35 -2.96
CA THR A 169 -8.59 12.19 -1.85
C THR A 169 -7.36 11.60 -1.18
N LEU A 170 -6.35 12.43 -0.96
CA LEU A 170 -5.29 12.18 0.00
C LEU A 170 -5.48 13.13 1.18
N GLN A 171 -5.77 12.57 2.35
CA GLN A 171 -5.88 13.32 3.60
C GLN A 171 -4.63 13.08 4.46
N LEU A 172 -4.02 14.16 4.94
CA LEU A 172 -3.06 14.11 6.03
C LEU A 172 -3.78 14.42 7.35
N SER A 173 -3.53 13.64 8.38
CA SER A 173 -4.13 13.84 9.71
C SER A 173 -3.10 13.67 10.83
N GLY A 174 -3.30 14.34 11.96
CA GLY A 174 -2.37 14.25 13.09
C GLY A 174 -0.92 14.61 12.71
N SER A 175 -0.02 13.62 12.75
CA SER A 175 1.39 13.72 12.33
C SER A 175 1.65 13.40 10.86
N GLY A 176 0.59 13.16 10.08
CA GLY A 176 0.63 12.88 8.65
C GLY A 176 1.48 13.89 7.89
N ALA A 177 2.47 13.39 7.16
CA ALA A 177 3.38 14.24 6.38
C ALA A 177 3.87 13.52 5.12
N ILE A 178 4.14 14.31 4.07
CA ILE A 178 4.77 13.88 2.81
C ILE A 178 5.87 14.88 2.38
N ALA A 179 6.47 15.60 3.33
CA ALA A 179 7.41 16.71 3.08
C ALA A 179 8.63 16.31 2.23
N ALA A 180 9.06 15.05 2.33
CA ALA A 180 10.19 14.52 1.58
C ALA A 180 9.86 14.20 0.11
N SER A 181 8.57 14.11 -0.25
CA SER A 181 8.12 13.87 -1.63
C SER A 181 8.69 14.94 -2.56
N SER A 182 9.19 14.52 -3.72
CA SER A 182 9.77 15.40 -4.72
C SER A 182 8.75 16.39 -5.32
N GLY A 183 7.46 16.14 -5.15
CA GLY A 183 6.38 17.03 -5.55
C GLY A 183 5.02 16.37 -5.40
N LEU A 184 3.98 17.20 -5.31
CA LEU A 184 2.59 16.77 -5.28
C LEU A 184 1.89 17.14 -6.60
N VAL A 185 1.44 16.13 -7.34
CA VAL A 185 0.54 16.30 -8.49
C VAL A 185 -0.90 16.06 -8.01
N ASN A 186 -1.64 17.14 -7.77
CA ASN A 186 -2.99 17.06 -7.23
C ASN A 186 -4.04 17.36 -8.30
N ASN A 187 -4.73 16.33 -8.79
CA ASN A 187 -5.91 16.44 -9.66
C ASN A 187 -7.21 16.06 -8.93
N GLY A 188 -7.12 15.61 -7.68
CA GLY A 188 -8.25 15.28 -6.82
C GLY A 188 -8.37 16.25 -5.66
N THR A 189 -8.42 15.72 -4.43
CA THR A 189 -8.41 16.52 -3.21
C THR A 189 -7.17 16.20 -2.37
N PHE A 190 -6.43 17.23 -1.98
CA PHE A 190 -5.41 17.14 -0.95
C PHE A 190 -5.89 17.86 0.30
N ASP A 191 -6.18 17.10 1.36
CA ASP A 191 -6.76 17.61 2.61
C ASP A 191 -5.73 17.58 3.73
N ILE A 192 -5.48 18.75 4.35
CA ILE A 192 -4.57 18.88 5.49
C ILE A 192 -5.27 19.44 6.73
N ALA A 193 -6.60 19.60 6.68
CA ALA A 193 -7.38 20.27 7.73
C ALA A 193 -7.30 19.55 9.08
N ALA A 194 -7.01 18.24 9.07
CA ALA A 194 -6.88 17.40 10.26
C ALA A 194 -5.43 17.23 10.76
N THR A 195 -4.44 17.89 10.15
CA THR A 195 -3.04 17.86 10.63
C THR A 195 -2.88 18.67 11.92
N ASN A 196 -1.86 18.36 12.73
CA ASN A 196 -1.55 19.14 13.92
C ASN A 196 -0.81 20.44 13.60
N ASN A 197 0.08 20.43 12.60
CA ASN A 197 1.02 21.53 12.32
C ASN A 197 1.01 21.99 10.84
N GLY A 198 -0.06 21.74 10.11
CA GLY A 198 -0.09 21.92 8.66
C GLY A 198 0.72 20.87 7.93
N ALA A 199 1.11 21.21 6.70
CA ALA A 199 1.83 20.31 5.82
C ALA A 199 2.90 21.04 5.00
N GLU A 200 3.90 20.28 4.58
CA GLU A 200 4.92 20.74 3.64
C GLU A 200 4.93 19.82 2.42
N VAL A 201 5.16 20.42 1.25
CA VAL A 201 5.47 19.73 0.00
C VAL A 201 6.58 20.50 -0.71
N GLN A 202 7.36 19.85 -1.57
CA GLN A 202 8.39 20.57 -2.33
C GLN A 202 7.76 21.48 -3.38
N SER A 203 6.94 20.91 -4.26
CA SER A 203 6.15 21.65 -5.25
C SER A 203 4.73 21.11 -5.32
N LEU A 204 3.82 21.91 -5.87
CA LEU A 204 2.41 21.57 -6.07
C LEU A 204 2.01 21.90 -7.50
N SER A 205 1.43 20.93 -8.19
CA SER A 205 0.90 21.06 -9.55
C SER A 205 -0.47 20.37 -9.68
N GLY A 206 -1.11 20.54 -10.84
CA GLY A 206 -2.41 19.93 -11.14
C GLY A 206 -3.58 20.91 -11.03
N SER A 207 -4.79 20.38 -11.03
CA SER A 207 -6.05 21.14 -11.08
C SER A 207 -7.06 20.78 -9.98
N GLY A 208 -6.63 20.04 -8.97
CA GLY A 208 -7.46 19.58 -7.87
C GLY A 208 -7.81 20.66 -6.84
N ALA A 209 -8.34 20.25 -5.70
CA ALA A 209 -8.61 21.12 -4.56
C ALA A 209 -7.59 20.90 -3.43
N VAL A 210 -7.24 21.96 -2.71
CA VAL A 210 -6.49 21.88 -1.46
C VAL A 210 -7.37 22.32 -0.30
N LEU A 211 -7.70 21.40 0.61
CA LEU A 211 -8.48 21.70 1.81
C LEU A 211 -7.53 22.02 2.97
N LEU A 212 -7.31 23.32 3.19
CA LEU A 212 -6.43 23.78 4.27
C LEU A 212 -7.09 23.70 5.66
N GLY A 213 -8.41 23.90 5.73
CA GLY A 213 -9.08 24.15 7.00
C GLY A 213 -8.49 25.40 7.70
N GLY A 214 -7.95 25.21 8.91
CA GLY A 214 -7.20 26.24 9.65
C GLY A 214 -5.68 26.15 9.51
N GLN A 215 -5.18 25.24 8.67
CA GLN A 215 -3.78 24.86 8.63
C GLN A 215 -3.01 25.59 7.52
N THR A 216 -1.68 25.57 7.63
CA THR A 216 -0.78 26.15 6.61
C THR A 216 -0.20 25.05 5.74
N LEU A 217 -0.21 25.27 4.42
CA LEU A 217 0.56 24.49 3.45
C LEU A 217 1.80 25.29 3.04
N THR A 218 2.99 24.73 3.27
CA THR A 218 4.27 25.33 2.85
C THR A 218 4.81 24.61 1.62
N LEU A 219 5.19 25.39 0.61
CA LEU A 219 5.90 24.89 -0.58
C LEU A 219 7.38 25.25 -0.44
N THR A 220 8.26 24.25 -0.31
CA THR A 220 9.68 24.48 0.01
C THR A 220 10.57 24.66 -1.23
N ASN A 221 10.07 24.26 -2.41
CA ASN A 221 10.74 24.39 -3.70
C ASN A 221 9.71 24.65 -4.82
N ALA A 222 8.93 25.72 -4.70
CA ALA A 222 7.88 26.05 -5.66
C ALA A 222 8.45 26.39 -7.04
N HIS A 223 8.14 25.56 -8.05
CA HIS A 223 8.55 25.77 -9.45
C HIS A 223 7.48 25.37 -10.47
N ASP A 224 6.34 24.82 -10.01
CA ASP A 224 5.25 24.33 -10.84
C ASP A 224 4.05 25.29 -10.88
N THR A 225 3.10 25.02 -11.77
CA THR A 225 1.80 25.70 -11.82
C THR A 225 0.71 24.82 -11.22
N PHE A 226 0.01 25.33 -10.21
CA PHE A 226 -1.24 24.77 -9.71
C PHE A 226 -2.41 25.60 -10.22
N ALA A 227 -3.30 24.97 -10.99
CA ALA A 227 -4.49 25.58 -11.57
C ALA A 227 -5.78 25.26 -10.78
N GLY A 228 -5.61 24.63 -9.62
CA GLY A 228 -6.69 24.20 -8.73
C GLY A 228 -7.23 25.30 -7.83
N VAL A 229 -8.03 24.88 -6.84
CA VAL A 229 -8.70 25.76 -5.86
C VAL A 229 -8.27 25.51 -4.43
#